data_AF-A0A7K6MHJ3-F1
#
_entry.id   AF-A0A7K6MHJ3-F1
#
_cell.length_a   1.000
_cell.length_b   1.000
_cell.length_c   1.000
_cell.angle_alpha   90.00
_cell.angle_beta   90.00
_cell.angle_gamma   90.00
#
_symmetry.space_group_name_H-M   'P 1'
#
loop_
_entity.id
_entity.type
_entity.pdbx_description
1 polymer ?
#
loop_
_entity_poly.entity_id
_entity_poly.type
_entity_poly.pdbx_seq_one_letter_code
_entity_poly.pdbx_strand_id
1 'polypeptide(L)'
;MCDNHDDGETAAIILCNVCGNLCTDCDRFLHLHRRTKTHQRQVFKEEEEAIKVDLHEGCGRTKLFWLMALADSKTMKAMVEFREQTGKPTTSSSEACRFCGCRSGTELSAVGSVCSDTDCQEYAKIACSKTHPCGHPCGGVKNEEHCLPCLHGCDKNATTLKQDADDMCMICFTEALSAAPAIQLDCSHVFHLQCCQRVLENRWLGPRITFGFMSCPICKNKINHTVLKDLLDPIKELYEDVRRKALMRLEYEGLHKSEAITTPGVRFYNDPAGYAMNRYAYYVCYKCKKAYFGGEARCDAEAGQGDDYDPRELICGACSDVSRAQMCPKHGTDFLEYKCRYCCSVAVFFCFGTTHFCNACHDDFQRMTSIPKEELPHCPAGPKGKQLEGTECPLHVVHPPTGEEFALGCGVCRNAHTF
;
A
#
# COMPACT_ATOMS: atom_id res chain seq x y z
N MET A 1 42.32 23.35 13.59
CA MET A 1 42.73 23.47 12.17
C MET A 1 43.83 22.47 11.90
N CYS A 2 44.08 22.13 10.64
CA CYS A 2 45.15 21.20 10.29
C CYS A 2 46.52 21.85 10.52
N ASP A 3 47.36 21.22 11.33
CA ASP A 3 48.68 21.72 11.71
C ASP A 3 49.71 21.59 10.57
N ASN A 4 49.34 20.94 9.46
CA ASN A 4 50.20 20.72 8.29
C ASN A 4 49.81 21.60 7.09
N HIS A 5 48.91 22.56 7.31
CA HIS A 5 48.50 23.57 6.34
C HIS A 5 48.63 24.96 6.99
N ASP A 6 49.36 25.87 6.34
CA ASP A 6 49.50 27.26 6.79
C ASP A 6 48.39 28.18 6.25
N ASP A 7 47.34 27.61 5.65
CA ASP A 7 46.24 28.36 5.02
C ASP A 7 45.23 28.93 6.03
N GLY A 8 45.21 28.43 7.27
CA GLY A 8 44.26 28.85 8.30
C GLY A 8 42.79 28.46 8.03
N GLU A 9 42.52 27.74 6.93
CA GLU A 9 41.18 27.38 6.46
C GLU A 9 40.93 25.87 6.53
N THR A 10 41.98 25.06 6.39
CA THR A 10 41.86 23.60 6.35
C THR A 10 41.52 23.04 7.73
N ALA A 11 40.32 22.45 7.85
CA ALA A 11 39.86 21.82 9.08
C ALA A 11 40.63 20.51 9.36
N ALA A 12 40.92 20.27 10.64
CA ALA A 12 41.45 18.98 11.09
C ALA A 12 40.32 18.09 11.55
N ILE A 13 40.39 16.81 11.19
CA ILE A 13 39.40 15.79 11.57
C ILE A 13 40.02 14.67 12.43
N ILE A 14 41.36 14.55 12.42
CA ILE A 14 42.10 13.51 13.14
C ILE A 14 43.11 14.18 14.06
N LEU A 15 43.10 13.81 15.34
CA LEU A 15 44.18 14.07 16.28
C LEU A 15 45.14 12.88 16.27
N CYS A 16 46.35 13.10 15.78
CA CYS A 16 47.45 12.15 15.92
C CYS A 16 48.29 12.51 17.14
N ASN A 17 48.59 11.52 17.99
CA ASN A 17 49.38 11.73 19.20
C ASN A 17 50.82 12.21 18.94
N VAL A 18 51.33 12.06 17.72
CA VAL A 18 52.69 12.48 17.33
C VAL A 18 52.67 13.56 16.24
N CYS A 19 51.76 13.48 15.27
CA CYS A 19 51.73 14.39 14.12
C CYS A 19 50.82 15.61 14.29
N GLY A 20 50.11 15.73 15.41
CA GLY A 20 49.19 16.85 15.66
C GLY A 20 47.83 16.68 15.01
N ASN A 21 47.15 17.80 14.77
CA ASN A 21 45.81 17.87 14.19
C ASN A 21 45.91 17.80 12.66
N LEU A 22 45.28 16.80 12.04
CA LEU A 22 45.40 16.52 10.61
C LEU A 22 44.04 16.55 9.91
N CYS A 23 44.02 17.09 8.70
CA CYS A 23 42.93 16.85 7.74
C CYS A 23 43.03 15.43 7.17
N THR A 24 42.00 15.00 6.43
CA THR A 24 41.92 13.66 5.83
C THR A 24 43.14 13.32 4.97
N ASP A 25 43.59 14.27 4.16
CA ASP A 25 44.70 14.04 3.24
C ASP A 25 46.05 14.00 3.97
N CYS A 26 46.27 14.91 4.92
CA CYS A 26 47.48 14.90 5.73
C CYS A 26 47.61 13.63 6.56
N ASP A 27 46.52 13.12 7.16
CA ASP A 27 46.54 11.81 7.84
C ASP A 27 46.93 10.69 6.86
N ARG A 28 46.30 10.68 5.68
CA ARG A 28 46.56 9.66 4.67
C ARG A 28 48.03 9.66 4.26
N PHE A 29 48.60 10.80 3.91
CA PHE A 29 49.96 10.85 3.38
C PHE A 29 51.04 10.65 4.46
N LEU A 30 50.87 11.27 5.64
CA LEU A 30 51.87 11.19 6.71
C LEU A 30 51.94 9.78 7.31
N HIS A 31 50.87 8.99 7.28
CA HIS A 31 50.81 7.65 7.87
C HIS A 31 50.96 6.49 6.86
N LEU A 32 51.34 6.77 5.61
CA LEU A 32 51.73 5.73 4.64
C LEU A 32 53.08 5.08 4.99
N HIS A 33 53.97 5.82 5.65
CA HIS A 33 55.32 5.35 5.95
C HIS A 33 55.34 4.36 7.12
N ARG A 34 56.18 3.32 7.04
CA ARG A 34 56.28 2.25 8.07
C ARG A 34 56.53 2.77 9.50
N ARG A 35 57.22 3.90 9.63
CA ARG A 35 57.56 4.51 10.93
C ARG A 35 56.39 5.24 11.58
N THR A 36 55.43 5.71 10.79
CA THR A 36 54.34 6.58 11.24
C THR A 36 53.00 5.85 11.23
N LYS A 37 52.85 4.77 10.45
CA LYS A 37 51.62 3.98 10.35
C LYS A 37 51.07 3.46 11.69
N THR A 38 51.92 3.32 12.72
CA THR A 38 51.54 2.86 14.06
C THR A 38 51.23 3.99 15.04
N HIS A 39 51.20 5.25 14.60
CA HIS A 39 50.79 6.35 15.46
C HIS A 39 49.35 6.14 15.94
N GLN A 40 49.08 6.55 17.18
CA GLN A 40 47.75 6.47 17.76
C GLN A 40 46.95 7.68 17.29
N ARG A 41 45.87 7.40 16.58
CA ARG A 41 45.04 8.40 15.91
C ARG A 41 43.64 8.34 16.49
N GLN A 42 43.11 9.50 16.84
CA GLN A 42 41.77 9.66 17.38
C GLN A 42 41.03 10.65 16.50
N VAL A 43 39.85 10.29 16.01
CA VAL A 43 38.98 11.22 15.28
C VAL A 43 38.41 12.22 16.29
N PHE A 44 38.30 13.50 15.94
CA PHE A 44 37.70 14.48 16.83
C PHE A 44 36.25 14.11 17.15
N LYS A 45 35.87 14.21 18.43
CA LYS A 45 34.55 13.79 18.94
C LYS A 45 33.35 14.47 18.26
N GLU A 46 33.54 15.64 17.66
CA GLU A 46 32.51 16.33 16.87
C GLU A 46 32.12 15.56 15.59
N GLU A 47 32.93 14.59 15.14
CA GLU A 47 32.61 13.66 14.03
C GLU A 47 32.30 12.22 14.48
N GLU A 48 32.58 11.83 15.74
CA GLU A 48 32.18 10.50 16.26
C GLU A 48 30.65 10.36 16.39
N GLU A 49 29.92 11.47 16.52
CA GLU A 49 28.45 11.48 16.47
C GLU A 49 27.90 11.27 15.05
N ALA A 50 28.76 11.15 14.03
CA ALA A 50 28.35 11.16 12.64
C ALA A 50 27.94 9.81 12.06
N ILE A 51 28.10 8.67 12.74
CA ILE A 51 27.62 7.37 12.24
C ILE A 51 26.60 6.78 13.22
N LYS A 52 25.32 7.06 12.96
CA LYS A 52 24.22 6.40 13.68
C LYS A 52 23.61 5.35 12.77
N VAL A 53 23.71 4.09 13.19
CA VAL A 53 22.99 2.97 12.59
C VAL A 53 21.85 2.62 13.54
N ASP A 54 20.64 3.05 13.20
CA ASP A 54 19.44 2.79 13.96
C ASP A 54 18.57 1.76 13.24
N LEU A 55 17.95 0.86 13.99
CA LEU A 55 16.96 -0.08 13.47
C LEU A 55 15.61 0.28 14.10
N HIS A 56 14.74 0.92 13.33
CA HIS A 56 13.38 1.27 13.74
C HIS A 56 12.37 0.46 12.91
N GLU A 57 11.53 -0.35 13.58
CA GLU A 57 10.39 -1.06 12.98
C GLU A 57 10.70 -1.94 11.73
N GLY A 58 11.95 -2.38 11.56
CA GLY A 58 12.41 -3.17 10.42
C GLY A 58 13.04 -2.37 9.28
N CYS A 59 13.17 -1.05 9.45
CA CYS A 59 13.96 -0.16 8.62
C CYS A 59 15.33 0.08 9.27
N GLY A 60 16.40 -0.25 8.55
CA GLY A 60 17.76 0.12 8.90
C GLY A 60 18.08 1.51 8.38
N ARG A 61 18.40 2.44 9.29
CA ARG A 61 18.82 3.81 9.00
C ARG A 61 20.29 3.96 9.31
N THR A 62 21.08 4.33 8.31
CA THR A 62 22.49 4.70 8.47
C THR A 62 22.62 6.18 8.14
N LYS A 63 22.88 7.00 9.15
CA LYS A 63 23.10 8.44 9.00
C LYS A 63 24.60 8.72 9.15
N LEU A 64 25.19 9.23 8.06
CA LEU A 64 26.52 9.84 7.94
C LEU A 64 26.37 11.37 7.86
N PHE A 65 27.45 12.12 8.10
CA PHE A 65 27.41 13.60 8.01
C PHE A 65 27.07 14.12 6.59
N TRP A 66 27.32 13.33 5.55
CA TRP A 66 27.11 13.67 4.14
C TRP A 66 26.11 12.75 3.44
N LEU A 67 25.58 11.75 4.13
CA LEU A 67 24.77 10.70 3.52
C LEU A 67 23.75 10.14 4.51
N MET A 68 22.51 9.92 4.06
CA MET A 68 21.51 9.14 4.77
C MET A 68 21.12 7.96 3.89
N ALA A 69 21.32 6.75 4.41
CA ALA A 69 20.87 5.52 3.76
C ALA A 69 19.78 4.87 4.60
N LEU A 70 18.72 4.43 3.94
CA LEU A 70 17.58 3.77 4.54
C LEU A 70 17.27 2.51 3.76
N ALA A 71 17.05 1.40 4.46
CA ALA A 71 16.67 0.13 3.85
C ALA A 71 15.55 -0.51 4.67
N ASP A 72 14.42 -0.79 4.02
CA ASP A 72 13.32 -1.52 4.63
C ASP A 72 13.38 -3.01 4.28
N SER A 73 13.51 -3.83 5.31
CA SER A 73 13.61 -5.29 5.16
C SER A 73 12.34 -5.95 4.63
N LYS A 74 11.17 -5.31 4.78
CA LYS A 74 9.87 -5.89 4.38
C LYS A 74 9.50 -5.59 2.94
N THR A 75 9.72 -4.36 2.49
CA THR A 75 9.40 -3.91 1.13
C THR A 75 10.58 -4.04 0.17
N MET A 76 11.77 -4.36 0.68
CA MET A 76 13.03 -4.41 -0.09
C MET A 76 13.32 -3.09 -0.82
N LYS A 77 12.78 -1.97 -0.30
CA LYS A 77 13.06 -0.64 -0.80
C LYS A 77 14.26 -0.07 -0.05
N ALA A 78 15.16 0.56 -0.81
CA ALA A 78 16.28 1.30 -0.26
C ALA A 78 16.31 2.71 -0.86
N MET A 79 16.71 3.67 -0.04
CA MET A 79 16.94 5.05 -0.42
C MET A 79 18.33 5.46 0.07
N VAL A 80 19.04 6.20 -0.77
CA VAL A 80 20.29 6.87 -0.40
C VAL A 80 20.16 8.33 -0.80
N GLU A 81 20.27 9.21 0.19
CA GLU A 81 20.25 10.66 0.01
C GLU A 81 21.63 11.22 0.38
N PHE A 82 22.21 12.04 -0.49
CA PHE A 82 23.46 12.76 -0.22
C PHE A 82 23.12 14.17 0.26
N ARG A 83 23.60 14.54 1.45
CA ARG A 83 23.40 15.88 2.01
C ARG A 83 24.48 16.81 1.49
N GLU A 84 24.11 17.82 0.70
CA GLU A 84 25.02 18.90 0.34
C GLU A 84 25.31 19.77 1.57
N GLN A 85 26.59 19.99 1.87
CA GLN A 85 27.00 20.85 2.98
C GLN A 85 26.68 22.31 2.67
N THR A 86 25.55 22.81 3.17
CA THR A 86 25.34 24.25 3.32
C THR A 86 25.40 24.64 4.80
N GLY A 87 26.63 24.80 5.30
CA GLY A 87 26.93 25.55 6.53
C GLY A 87 26.69 24.85 7.87
N LYS A 88 27.53 25.18 8.86
CA LYS A 88 27.45 24.71 10.25
C LYS A 88 26.05 24.92 10.86
N PRO A 89 25.56 23.99 11.71
CA PRO A 89 24.38 24.24 12.53
C PRO A 89 24.77 25.18 13.67
N THR A 90 24.67 26.49 13.44
CA THR A 90 24.67 27.44 14.55
C THR A 90 23.36 27.33 15.31
N THR A 91 23.50 27.24 16.62
CA THR A 91 22.43 27.18 17.62
C THR A 91 21.42 28.32 17.45
N SER A 92 20.13 27.96 17.58
CA SER A 92 18.98 28.84 17.86
C SER A 92 18.72 30.03 16.92
N SER A 93 17.80 29.88 15.95
CA SER A 93 16.74 30.86 15.61
C SER A 93 15.96 30.50 14.32
N SER A 94 14.62 30.48 14.45
CA SER A 94 13.53 30.92 13.55
C SER A 94 13.59 30.94 11.99
N GLU A 95 14.67 30.57 11.30
CA GLU A 95 14.87 30.94 9.87
C GLU A 95 14.71 29.81 8.84
N ALA A 96 14.44 28.56 9.26
CA ALA A 96 14.21 27.45 8.33
C ALA A 96 12.72 27.18 8.15
N CYS A 97 12.31 26.84 6.92
CA CYS A 97 10.95 26.37 6.67
C CYS A 97 10.65 25.13 7.51
N ARG A 98 9.49 25.11 8.17
CA ARG A 98 8.99 24.03 9.03
C ARG A 98 8.97 22.66 8.33
N PHE A 99 8.72 22.63 7.02
CA PHE A 99 8.48 21.41 6.25
C PHE A 99 9.71 21.01 5.46
N CYS A 100 10.14 21.84 4.50
CA CYS A 100 11.28 21.50 3.65
C CYS A 100 12.66 21.81 4.26
N GLY A 101 12.74 22.54 5.38
CA GLY A 101 14.00 22.91 6.02
C GLY A 101 14.82 23.98 5.28
N CYS A 102 14.39 24.44 4.09
CA CYS A 102 15.12 25.46 3.34
C CYS A 102 15.21 26.79 4.10
N ARG A 103 16.42 27.38 4.07
CA ARG A 103 16.76 28.70 4.59
C ARG A 103 16.89 29.66 3.40
N SER A 104 15.79 30.20 2.90
CA SER A 104 15.83 31.15 1.77
C SER A 104 15.29 32.50 2.22
N GLY A 105 16.02 33.58 1.88
CA GLY A 105 15.68 34.99 2.15
C GLY A 105 14.47 35.52 1.38
N THR A 106 13.50 34.68 1.07
CA THR A 106 12.17 35.07 0.59
C THR A 106 11.27 35.31 1.81
N GLU A 107 10.52 36.41 1.77
CA GLU A 107 9.64 36.90 2.84
C GLU A 107 8.84 35.75 3.48
N LEU A 108 9.31 35.28 4.64
CA LEU A 108 8.56 34.36 5.49
C LEU A 108 7.25 35.07 5.85
N SER A 109 6.13 34.53 5.35
CA SER A 109 4.82 35.09 5.68
C SER A 109 4.60 35.08 7.19
N ALA A 110 3.96 36.13 7.71
CA ALA A 110 3.75 36.37 9.15
C ALA A 110 2.93 35.29 9.90
N VAL A 111 2.61 34.16 9.26
CA VAL A 111 1.88 33.02 9.81
C VAL A 111 2.80 31.79 9.81
N GLY A 112 3.78 31.80 10.72
CA GLY A 112 4.68 30.67 10.96
C GLY A 112 5.84 30.57 9.97
N SER A 113 6.92 29.91 10.39
CA SER A 113 8.15 29.71 9.62
C SER A 113 7.92 28.77 8.41
N VAL A 114 7.15 29.18 7.40
CA VAL A 114 6.83 28.38 6.20
C VAL A 114 7.21 29.18 4.96
N CYS A 115 7.99 28.57 4.05
CA CYS A 115 8.41 29.22 2.81
C CYS A 115 7.28 29.32 1.78
N SER A 116 7.46 30.12 0.73
CA SER A 116 6.47 30.33 -0.34
C SER A 116 6.28 29.13 -1.29
N ASP A 117 6.90 27.99 -1.01
CA ASP A 117 6.72 26.77 -1.79
C ASP A 117 5.27 26.26 -1.69
N THR A 118 4.72 25.79 -2.81
CA THR A 118 3.30 25.46 -2.91
C THR A 118 2.92 24.32 -1.97
N ASP A 119 3.75 23.28 -1.88
CA ASP A 119 3.47 22.13 -1.02
C ASP A 119 3.56 22.53 0.45
N CYS A 120 4.58 23.32 0.81
CA CYS A 120 4.74 23.86 2.17
C CYS A 120 3.54 24.72 2.59
N GLN A 121 3.01 25.54 1.67
CA GLN A 121 1.81 26.35 1.93
C GLN A 121 0.55 25.51 2.09
N GLU A 122 0.36 24.46 1.28
CA GLU A 122 -0.77 23.52 1.45
C GLU A 122 -0.68 22.75 2.77
N TYR A 123 0.52 22.28 3.13
CA TYR A 123 0.79 21.65 4.42
C TYR A 123 0.46 22.58 5.59
N ALA A 124 0.84 23.86 5.51
CA ALA A 124 0.54 24.83 6.56
C ALA A 124 -0.96 25.00 6.83
N LYS A 125 -1.82 24.88 5.79
CA LYS A 125 -3.28 25.01 5.94
C LYS A 125 -3.91 23.90 6.77
N ILE A 126 -3.29 22.72 6.81
CA ILE A 126 -3.83 21.53 7.52
C ILE A 126 -3.00 21.15 8.75
N ALA A 127 -1.81 21.69 8.92
CA ALA A 127 -0.93 21.41 10.05
C ALA A 127 -1.48 21.96 11.38
N CYS A 128 -1.16 21.28 12.48
CA CYS A 128 -1.38 21.82 13.81
C CYS A 128 -0.55 23.10 14.00
N SER A 129 -1.16 24.14 14.57
CA SER A 129 -0.51 25.42 14.88
C SER A 129 0.05 25.50 16.31
N LYS A 130 -0.12 24.45 17.11
CA LYS A 130 0.34 24.40 18.50
C LYS A 130 1.84 24.04 18.56
N THR A 131 2.49 24.54 19.60
CA THR A 131 3.87 24.18 19.98
C THR A 131 3.82 23.35 21.26
N HIS A 132 4.58 22.27 21.31
CA HIS A 132 4.68 21.42 22.50
C HIS A 132 5.39 22.15 23.66
N PRO A 133 5.20 21.71 24.92
CA PRO A 133 5.91 22.27 26.07
C PRO A 133 7.45 22.21 25.94
N CYS A 134 7.97 21.27 25.14
CA CYS A 134 9.40 21.16 24.83
C CYS A 134 9.93 22.21 23.84
N GLY A 135 9.05 23.08 23.30
CA GLY A 135 9.42 24.12 22.34
C GLY A 135 9.35 23.70 20.86
N HIS A 136 9.15 22.41 20.56
CA HIS A 136 9.01 21.94 19.18
C HIS A 136 7.60 22.20 18.63
N PRO A 137 7.46 22.67 17.37
CA PRO A 137 6.18 22.71 16.68
C PRO A 137 5.55 21.31 16.60
N CYS A 138 4.23 21.20 16.80
CA CYS A 138 3.55 19.92 16.68
C CYS A 138 3.60 19.39 15.24
N GLY A 139 4.04 18.15 15.02
CA GLY A 139 4.03 17.52 13.68
C GLY A 139 2.63 17.07 13.20
N GLY A 140 1.61 17.22 14.06
CA GLY A 140 0.24 16.75 13.85
C GLY A 140 -0.60 17.62 12.91
N VAL A 141 -1.88 17.30 12.82
CA VAL A 141 -2.85 18.03 11.99
C VAL A 141 -3.75 18.94 12.83
N LYS A 142 -4.36 19.95 12.20
CA LYS A 142 -5.22 20.91 12.89
C LYS A 142 -6.48 20.22 13.45
N ASN A 143 -6.99 20.76 14.55
CA ASN A 143 -8.24 20.33 15.20
C ASN A 143 -8.26 18.88 15.72
N GLU A 144 -7.13 18.23 15.90
CA GLU A 144 -7.08 16.98 16.68
C GLU A 144 -7.38 17.24 18.15
N GLU A 145 -8.12 16.33 18.78
CA GLU A 145 -8.42 16.35 20.21
C GLU A 145 -7.13 16.31 21.05
N HIS A 146 -6.19 15.45 20.62
CA HIS A 146 -4.86 15.35 21.18
C HIS A 146 -3.83 15.64 20.09
N CYS A 147 -2.88 16.52 20.38
CA CYS A 147 -1.74 16.74 19.48
C CYS A 147 -0.96 15.44 19.30
N LEU A 148 -0.49 15.18 18.08
CA LEU A 148 0.53 14.17 17.81
C LEU A 148 1.68 14.31 18.82
N PRO A 149 2.13 13.22 19.49
CA PRO A 149 3.29 13.28 20.37
C PRO A 149 4.51 13.87 19.66
N CYS A 150 5.34 14.60 20.40
CA CYS A 150 6.49 15.30 19.82
C CYS A 150 7.44 14.30 19.13
N LEU A 151 7.57 14.37 17.81
CA LEU A 151 8.38 13.44 16.99
C LEU A 151 9.87 13.41 17.35
N HIS A 152 10.36 14.39 18.12
CA HIS A 152 11.71 14.39 18.68
C HIS A 152 11.85 13.60 20.00
N GLY A 153 10.82 12.84 20.40
CA GLY A 153 10.87 11.97 21.59
C GLY A 153 11.04 12.71 22.91
N CYS A 154 10.64 13.99 22.98
CA CYS A 154 10.88 14.84 24.16
C CYS A 154 9.94 14.53 25.33
N ASP A 155 8.80 13.89 25.07
CA ASP A 155 7.83 13.55 26.11
C ASP A 155 8.07 12.12 26.61
N LYS A 156 8.59 12.00 27.84
CA LYS A 156 8.85 10.71 28.49
C LYS A 156 7.59 10.03 29.03
N ASN A 157 6.48 10.76 29.10
CA ASN A 157 5.20 10.28 29.63
C ASN A 157 4.17 9.97 28.53
N ALA A 158 4.40 10.42 27.29
CA ALA A 158 3.56 10.08 26.15
C ALA A 158 3.72 8.60 25.76
N THR A 159 2.65 8.01 25.21
CA THR A 159 2.65 6.69 24.57
C THR A 159 3.87 6.58 23.65
N THR A 160 4.70 5.56 23.86
CA THR A 160 6.00 5.43 23.20
C THR A 160 5.86 5.57 21.69
N LEU A 161 6.35 6.68 21.14
CA LEU A 161 6.51 6.88 19.71
C LEU A 161 7.38 5.75 19.16
N LYS A 162 6.87 5.01 18.18
CA LYS A 162 7.64 3.97 17.48
C LYS A 162 8.51 4.53 16.36
N GLN A 163 8.26 5.78 15.97
CA GLN A 163 8.92 6.48 14.88
C GLN A 163 9.29 7.90 15.32
N ASP A 164 10.37 8.45 14.79
CA ASP A 164 10.86 9.80 15.07
C ASP A 164 10.68 10.77 13.89
N ALA A 165 11.12 12.01 14.06
CA ALA A 165 11.00 13.08 13.07
C ALA A 165 11.78 12.82 11.76
N ASP A 166 12.88 12.07 11.84
CA ASP A 166 13.80 11.77 10.73
C ASP A 166 13.40 10.47 10.01
N ASP A 167 12.52 9.65 10.59
CA ASP A 167 12.01 8.46 9.93
C ASP A 167 11.20 8.82 8.68
N MET A 168 11.36 8.02 7.62
CA MET A 168 10.61 8.24 6.38
C MET A 168 9.18 7.76 6.51
N CYS A 169 8.27 8.45 5.84
CA CYS A 169 6.93 7.92 5.69
C CYS A 169 6.97 6.66 4.81
N MET A 170 6.59 5.51 5.37
CA MET A 170 6.61 4.20 4.70
C MET A 170 5.47 4.01 3.67
N ILE A 171 4.87 5.12 3.21
CA ILE A 171 3.91 5.15 2.09
C ILE A 171 4.57 5.85 0.90
N CYS A 172 5.02 7.10 1.06
CA CYS A 172 5.69 7.82 -0.02
C CYS A 172 7.13 7.34 -0.24
N PHE A 173 7.83 6.97 0.83
CA PHE A 173 9.26 6.69 0.86
C PHE A 173 10.15 7.84 0.39
N THR A 174 9.59 9.04 0.16
CA THR A 174 10.30 10.19 -0.41
C THR A 174 10.61 11.29 0.59
N GLU A 175 9.85 11.39 1.69
CA GLU A 175 10.01 12.46 2.66
C GLU A 175 9.96 11.93 4.11
N ALA A 176 10.69 12.62 5.00
CA ALA A 176 10.67 12.37 6.43
C ALA A 176 9.31 12.72 7.04
N LEU A 177 8.95 12.10 8.17
CA LEU A 177 7.69 12.35 8.86
C LEU A 177 7.52 13.80 9.31
N SER A 178 8.61 14.50 9.62
CA SER A 178 8.59 15.92 9.97
C SER A 178 8.34 16.87 8.80
N ALA A 179 8.54 16.42 7.56
CA ALA A 179 8.44 17.27 6.36
C ALA A 179 7.00 17.57 5.92
N ALA A 180 6.00 16.88 6.48
CA ALA A 180 4.60 17.17 6.22
C ALA A 180 3.72 16.80 7.43
N PRO A 181 2.48 17.30 7.53
CA PRO A 181 1.58 16.98 8.64
C PRO A 181 1.30 15.48 8.74
N ALA A 182 1.56 14.92 9.92
CA ALA A 182 1.51 13.49 10.18
C ALA A 182 0.45 13.14 11.21
N ILE A 183 -0.01 11.89 11.17
CA ILE A 183 -0.98 11.33 12.13
C ILE A 183 -0.42 10.04 12.71
N GLN A 184 -0.72 9.77 13.98
CA GLN A 184 -0.42 8.50 14.61
C GLN A 184 -1.67 7.62 14.54
N LEU A 185 -1.62 6.55 13.75
CA LEU A 185 -2.71 5.58 13.64
C LEU A 185 -2.95 4.85 14.96
N ASP A 186 -4.11 4.21 15.12
CA ASP A 186 -4.43 3.39 16.30
C ASP A 186 -3.40 2.28 16.56
N CYS A 187 -2.72 1.79 15.52
CA CYS A 187 -1.64 0.80 15.64
C CYS A 187 -0.30 1.40 16.12
N SER A 188 -0.31 2.68 16.50
CA SER A 188 0.78 3.54 16.98
C SER A 188 1.85 3.93 15.95
N HIS A 189 1.68 3.57 14.67
CA HIS A 189 2.58 3.97 13.58
C HIS A 189 2.18 5.33 13.00
N VAL A 190 3.18 6.10 12.59
CA VAL A 190 3.04 7.48 12.13
C VAL A 190 3.26 7.55 10.61
N PHE A 191 2.38 8.28 9.93
CA PHE A 191 2.43 8.52 8.48
C PHE A 191 1.94 9.94 8.19
N HIS A 192 2.33 10.51 7.04
CA HIS A 192 1.72 11.74 6.55
C HIS A 192 0.23 11.54 6.32
N LEU A 193 -0.59 12.53 6.70
CA LEU A 193 -2.04 12.49 6.51
C LEU A 193 -2.39 12.29 5.02
N GLN A 194 -1.79 13.08 4.15
CA GLN A 194 -2.03 13.06 2.70
C GLN A 194 -1.71 11.68 2.09
N CYS A 195 -0.65 11.03 2.59
CA CYS A 195 -0.26 9.69 2.16
C CYS A 195 -1.33 8.66 2.52
N CYS A 196 -1.86 8.71 3.74
CA CYS A 196 -2.96 7.83 4.17
C CYS A 196 -4.23 8.07 3.35
N GLN A 197 -4.61 9.34 3.12
CA GLN A 197 -5.79 9.69 2.32
C GLN A 197 -5.68 9.14 0.90
N ARG A 198 -4.57 9.40 0.21
CA ARG A 198 -4.33 8.91 -1.17
C ARG A 198 -4.39 7.39 -1.27
N VAL A 199 -3.84 6.65 -0.30
CA VAL A 199 -3.91 5.19 -0.28
C VAL A 199 -5.37 4.71 -0.15
N LEU A 200 -6.18 5.35 0.70
CA LEU A 200 -7.58 4.98 0.89
C LEU A 200 -8.47 5.39 -0.30
N GLU A 201 -8.19 6.52 -0.94
CA GLU A 201 -8.89 7.01 -2.13
C GLU A 201 -8.63 6.13 -3.36
N ASN A 202 -7.37 5.72 -3.57
CA ASN A 202 -6.97 4.86 -4.70
C ASN A 202 -7.46 3.41 -4.55
N ARG A 203 -7.76 2.97 -3.33
CA ARG A 203 -8.27 1.62 -3.01
C ARG A 203 -7.32 0.50 -3.47
N TRP A 204 -7.81 -0.44 -4.28
CA TRP A 204 -7.08 -1.62 -4.73
C TRP A 204 -6.68 -1.51 -6.20
N LEU A 205 -5.67 -2.29 -6.57
CA LEU A 205 -5.21 -2.43 -7.95
C LEU A 205 -6.01 -3.53 -8.66
N GLY A 206 -6.28 -3.32 -9.95
CA GLY A 206 -7.02 -4.25 -10.80
C GLY A 206 -8.53 -4.31 -10.53
N PRO A 207 -9.26 -5.18 -11.27
CA PRO A 207 -10.72 -5.25 -11.22
C PRO A 207 -11.26 -5.94 -9.96
N ARG A 208 -10.50 -6.90 -9.41
CA ARG A 208 -10.90 -7.68 -8.23
C ARG A 208 -10.81 -6.82 -6.97
N ILE A 209 -11.90 -6.77 -6.21
CA ILE A 209 -11.93 -6.13 -4.88
C ILE A 209 -10.95 -6.84 -3.95
N THR A 210 -9.97 -6.08 -3.46
CA THR A 210 -9.06 -6.52 -2.39
C THR A 210 -8.93 -5.43 -1.33
N PHE A 211 -8.56 -5.82 -0.10
CA PHE A 211 -8.50 -4.91 1.05
C PHE A 211 -7.09 -4.87 1.67
N GLY A 212 -6.05 -5.11 0.86
CA GLY A 212 -4.67 -5.02 1.32
C GLY A 212 -4.22 -3.59 1.57
N PHE A 213 -4.74 -2.63 0.80
CA PHE A 213 -4.38 -1.20 0.85
C PHE A 213 -4.75 -0.53 2.19
N MET A 214 -5.77 -1.03 2.88
CA MET A 214 -6.19 -0.52 4.20
C MET A 214 -5.34 -1.08 5.37
N SER A 215 -4.24 -1.78 5.08
CA SER A 215 -3.35 -2.34 6.11
C SER A 215 -2.11 -1.46 6.26
N CYS A 216 -1.72 -1.18 7.51
CA CYS A 216 -0.53 -0.42 7.85
C CYS A 216 0.71 -1.03 7.16
N PRO A 217 1.48 -0.24 6.38
CA PRO A 217 2.68 -0.73 5.71
C PRO A 217 3.68 -1.43 6.65
N ILE A 218 3.72 -1.03 7.92
CA ILE A 218 4.69 -1.51 8.91
C ILE A 218 4.20 -2.79 9.62
N CYS A 219 3.07 -2.75 10.33
CA CYS A 219 2.59 -3.88 11.15
C CYS A 219 1.42 -4.69 10.55
N LYS A 220 0.86 -4.25 9.41
CA LYS A 220 -0.27 -4.88 8.73
C LYS A 220 -1.62 -4.84 9.47
N ASN A 221 -1.68 -4.21 10.65
CA ASN A 221 -2.96 -3.85 11.30
C ASN A 221 -3.76 -2.89 10.42
N LYS A 222 -5.09 -2.85 10.57
CA LYS A 222 -5.95 -1.96 9.78
C LYS A 222 -5.60 -0.49 10.07
N ILE A 223 -5.48 0.31 9.01
CA ILE A 223 -5.36 1.76 9.10
C ILE A 223 -6.66 2.28 9.70
N ASN A 224 -6.56 2.98 10.83
CA ASN A 224 -7.68 3.65 11.47
C ASN A 224 -7.17 4.92 12.14
N HIS A 225 -7.92 6.00 11.94
CA HIS A 225 -7.72 7.30 12.58
C HIS A 225 -9.00 8.13 12.43
N THR A 226 -9.32 8.98 13.39
CA THR A 226 -10.56 9.78 13.42
C THR A 226 -10.70 10.66 12.18
N VAL A 227 -9.63 11.35 11.78
CA VAL A 227 -9.62 12.23 10.58
C VAL A 227 -9.75 11.48 9.25
N LEU A 228 -9.59 10.16 9.25
CA LEU A 228 -9.75 9.30 8.06
C LEU A 228 -11.14 8.65 8.00
N LYS A 229 -12.01 8.90 8.99
CA LYS A 229 -13.30 8.23 9.14
C LYS A 229 -14.17 8.31 7.88
N ASP A 230 -14.26 9.48 7.26
CA ASP A 230 -15.10 9.69 6.08
C ASP A 230 -14.64 8.85 4.87
N LEU A 231 -13.34 8.58 4.76
CA LEU A 231 -12.80 7.68 3.74
C LEU A 231 -12.96 6.20 4.15
N LEU A 232 -12.79 5.89 5.43
CA LEU A 232 -12.81 4.53 5.96
C LEU A 232 -14.22 3.92 6.02
N ASP A 233 -15.24 4.69 6.37
CA ASP A 233 -16.61 4.20 6.52
C ASP A 233 -17.16 3.51 5.26
N PRO A 234 -17.11 4.09 4.04
CA PRO A 234 -17.58 3.39 2.84
C PRO A 234 -16.71 2.17 2.48
N ILE A 235 -15.41 2.17 2.84
CA ILE A 235 -14.54 1.01 2.64
C ILE A 235 -14.93 -0.14 3.59
N LYS A 236 -15.24 0.19 4.85
CA LYS A 236 -15.71 -0.77 5.86
C LYS A 236 -17.05 -1.37 5.46
N GLU A 237 -17.98 -0.56 4.94
CA GLU A 237 -19.26 -1.05 4.43
C GLU A 237 -19.06 -2.05 3.27
N LEU A 238 -18.20 -1.72 2.30
CA LEU A 238 -17.88 -2.63 1.20
C LEU A 238 -17.19 -3.91 1.69
N TYR A 239 -16.28 -3.80 2.68
CA TYR A 239 -15.61 -4.95 3.28
C TYR A 239 -16.62 -5.92 3.90
N GLU A 240 -17.56 -5.41 4.71
CA GLU A 240 -18.59 -6.24 5.34
C GLU A 240 -19.58 -6.83 4.32
N ASP A 241 -19.94 -6.09 3.27
CA ASP A 241 -20.79 -6.61 2.19
C ASP A 241 -20.13 -7.80 1.47
N VAL A 242 -18.85 -7.65 1.07
CA VAL A 242 -18.09 -8.71 0.41
C VAL A 242 -17.86 -9.89 1.36
N ARG A 243 -17.48 -9.63 2.63
CA ARG A 243 -17.28 -10.66 3.66
C ARG A 243 -18.54 -11.51 3.85
N ARG A 244 -19.69 -10.85 4.00
CA ARG A 244 -21.01 -11.51 4.17
C ARG A 244 -21.39 -12.36 2.96
N LYS A 245 -21.26 -11.82 1.74
CA LYS A 245 -21.58 -12.55 0.51
C LYS A 245 -20.64 -13.75 0.31
N ALA A 246 -19.35 -13.57 0.56
CA ALA A 246 -18.35 -14.63 0.44
C ALA A 246 -18.62 -15.77 1.43
N LEU A 247 -18.89 -15.45 2.70
CA LEU A 247 -19.22 -16.44 3.72
C LEU A 247 -20.51 -17.20 3.36
N MET A 248 -21.57 -16.48 2.98
CA MET A 248 -22.83 -17.10 2.54
C MET A 248 -22.59 -18.06 1.37
N ARG A 249 -21.80 -17.66 0.37
CA ARG A 249 -21.46 -18.54 -0.76
C ARG A 249 -20.72 -19.80 -0.30
N LEU A 250 -19.76 -19.67 0.61
CA LEU A 250 -18.98 -20.78 1.16
C LEU A 250 -19.87 -21.78 1.92
N GLU A 251 -20.85 -21.28 2.68
CA GLU A 251 -21.82 -22.10 3.41
C GLU A 251 -22.72 -22.89 2.47
N TYR A 252 -23.26 -22.25 1.42
CA TYR A 252 -24.09 -22.90 0.41
C TYR A 252 -23.34 -23.90 -0.47
N GLU A 253 -22.02 -23.73 -0.62
CA GLU A 253 -21.14 -24.72 -1.26
C GLU A 253 -20.74 -25.87 -0.31
N GLY A 254 -21.11 -25.81 0.98
CA GLY A 254 -20.72 -26.82 1.97
C GLY A 254 -19.23 -26.80 2.35
N LEU A 255 -18.48 -25.78 1.92
CA LEU A 255 -17.02 -25.68 2.10
C LEU A 255 -16.60 -25.01 3.42
N HIS A 256 -17.55 -24.55 4.22
CA HIS A 256 -17.29 -23.95 5.54
C HIS A 256 -16.65 -24.92 6.56
N LYS A 257 -16.61 -26.23 6.25
CA LYS A 257 -15.96 -27.29 7.06
C LYS A 257 -14.69 -27.86 6.41
N SER A 258 -14.14 -27.21 5.40
CA SER A 258 -12.89 -27.67 4.76
C SER A 258 -11.72 -27.68 5.75
N GLU A 259 -10.74 -28.56 5.50
CA GLU A 259 -9.53 -28.68 6.33
C GLU A 259 -8.77 -27.35 6.49
N ALA A 260 -8.83 -26.48 5.47
CA ALA A 260 -8.26 -25.14 5.51
C ALA A 260 -8.86 -24.22 6.60
N ILE A 261 -9.98 -24.62 7.22
CA ILE A 261 -10.68 -23.88 8.28
C ILE A 261 -10.65 -24.67 9.60
N THR A 262 -10.79 -26.00 9.54
CA THR A 262 -10.94 -26.83 10.75
C THR A 262 -9.61 -27.29 11.35
N THR A 263 -8.52 -27.31 10.57
CA THR A 263 -7.23 -27.85 11.02
C THR A 263 -6.46 -26.80 11.85
N PRO A 264 -6.11 -27.09 13.11
CA PRO A 264 -5.31 -26.17 13.92
C PRO A 264 -3.96 -25.85 13.26
N GLY A 265 -3.53 -24.58 13.33
CA GLY A 265 -2.24 -24.12 12.82
C GLY A 265 -2.23 -23.71 11.34
N VAL A 266 -3.32 -23.90 10.59
CA VAL A 266 -3.44 -23.37 9.22
C VAL A 266 -3.87 -21.90 9.22
N ARG A 267 -3.57 -21.19 8.12
CA ARG A 267 -3.80 -19.73 7.98
C ARG A 267 -5.20 -19.26 8.34
N PHE A 268 -6.22 -20.04 7.98
CA PHE A 268 -7.64 -19.69 8.19
C PHE A 268 -8.32 -20.56 9.25
N TYR A 269 -7.54 -21.10 10.20
CA TYR A 269 -8.09 -21.87 11.33
C TYR A 269 -9.15 -21.05 12.07
N ASN A 270 -10.38 -21.58 12.18
CA ASN A 270 -11.55 -20.91 12.74
C ASN A 270 -11.92 -19.56 12.08
N ASP A 271 -11.50 -19.32 10.83
CA ASP A 271 -11.84 -18.11 10.05
C ASP A 271 -12.43 -18.45 8.67
N PRO A 272 -13.68 -18.97 8.62
CA PRO A 272 -14.34 -19.32 7.35
C PRO A 272 -14.55 -18.10 6.44
N ALA A 273 -14.79 -16.91 7.02
CA ALA A 273 -14.99 -15.70 6.25
C ALA A 273 -13.68 -15.23 5.58
N GLY A 274 -12.55 -15.27 6.29
CA GLY A 274 -11.23 -15.01 5.71
C GLY A 274 -10.88 -16.00 4.59
N TYR A 275 -11.19 -17.29 4.79
CA TYR A 275 -11.04 -18.31 3.75
C TYR A 275 -11.89 -17.99 2.52
N ALA A 276 -13.16 -17.64 2.70
CA ALA A 276 -14.08 -17.29 1.61
C ALA A 276 -13.62 -16.06 0.82
N MET A 277 -13.21 -14.98 1.51
CA MET A 277 -12.69 -13.76 0.87
C MET A 277 -11.39 -14.01 0.10
N ASN A 278 -10.58 -14.99 0.54
CA ASN A 278 -9.39 -15.39 -0.18
C ASN A 278 -9.73 -16.22 -1.43
N ARG A 279 -10.67 -17.18 -1.29
CA ARG A 279 -11.10 -18.12 -2.33
C ARG A 279 -11.86 -17.47 -3.47
N TYR A 280 -12.74 -16.52 -3.18
CA TYR A 280 -13.66 -15.95 -4.17
C TYR A 280 -13.19 -14.59 -4.68
N ALA A 281 -13.54 -14.29 -5.93
CA ALA A 281 -13.33 -13.00 -6.56
C ALA A 281 -14.66 -12.22 -6.62
N TYR A 282 -14.61 -10.99 -6.12
CA TYR A 282 -15.72 -10.04 -6.16
C TYR A 282 -15.31 -8.78 -6.91
N TYR A 283 -16.28 -8.16 -7.58
CA TYR A 283 -16.09 -6.98 -8.44
C TYR A 283 -17.17 -5.95 -8.13
N VAL A 284 -16.90 -4.67 -8.40
CA VAL A 284 -17.88 -3.60 -8.23
C VAL A 284 -18.65 -3.40 -9.53
N CYS A 285 -19.96 -3.60 -9.51
CA CYS A 285 -20.80 -3.34 -10.68
C CYS A 285 -20.79 -1.84 -11.02
N TYR A 286 -20.47 -1.48 -12.26
CA TYR A 286 -20.45 -0.09 -12.70
C TYR A 286 -21.82 0.59 -12.58
N LYS A 287 -22.91 -0.11 -12.89
CA LYS A 287 -24.26 0.46 -12.89
C LYS A 287 -24.82 0.64 -11.49
N CYS A 288 -24.90 -0.42 -10.69
CA CYS A 288 -25.57 -0.39 -9.38
C CYS A 288 -24.62 -0.20 -8.19
N LYS A 289 -23.29 -0.18 -8.41
CA LYS A 289 -22.23 -0.03 -7.41
C LYS A 289 -22.15 -1.13 -6.34
N LYS A 290 -22.97 -2.18 -6.45
CA LYS A 290 -22.94 -3.35 -5.56
C LYS A 290 -21.79 -4.30 -5.94
N ALA A 291 -21.21 -4.95 -4.93
CA ALA A 291 -20.27 -6.05 -5.15
C ALA A 291 -21.00 -7.28 -5.71
N TYR A 292 -20.45 -7.94 -6.73
CA TYR A 292 -20.96 -9.19 -7.29
C TYR A 292 -19.87 -10.23 -7.44
N PHE A 293 -20.26 -11.49 -7.40
CA PHE A 293 -19.38 -12.64 -7.54
C PHE A 293 -18.98 -12.83 -9.00
N GLY A 294 -17.69 -13.06 -9.26
CA GLY A 294 -17.18 -13.34 -10.60
C GLY A 294 -16.31 -14.60 -10.69
N GLY A 295 -16.50 -15.54 -9.77
CA GLY A 295 -15.78 -16.82 -9.79
C GLY A 295 -14.78 -17.00 -8.65
N GLU A 296 -14.00 -18.06 -8.74
CA GLU A 296 -12.91 -18.32 -7.79
C GLU A 296 -11.66 -17.53 -8.18
N ALA A 297 -10.98 -16.98 -7.18
CA ALA A 297 -9.79 -16.15 -7.35
C ALA A 297 -8.63 -16.83 -8.07
N ARG A 298 -8.55 -18.16 -8.04
CA ARG A 298 -7.51 -18.91 -8.79
C ARG A 298 -7.67 -18.74 -10.31
N CYS A 299 -8.89 -18.50 -10.79
CA CYS A 299 -9.15 -18.24 -12.20
C CYS A 299 -8.70 -16.83 -12.61
N ASP A 300 -8.53 -15.90 -11.66
CA ASP A 300 -7.99 -14.55 -11.89
C ASP A 300 -6.46 -14.52 -11.89
N ALA A 301 -5.81 -15.41 -11.14
CA ALA A 301 -4.35 -15.39 -11.01
C ALA A 301 -3.62 -15.71 -12.33
N GLU A 302 -4.30 -16.32 -13.30
CA GLU A 302 -3.80 -16.60 -14.64
C GLU A 302 -3.97 -15.42 -15.63
N ALA A 303 -4.75 -14.40 -15.24
CA ALA A 303 -4.90 -13.14 -15.95
C ALA A 303 -3.98 -12.09 -15.31
N GLY A 304 -3.22 -11.34 -16.12
CA GLY A 304 -2.23 -10.39 -15.61
C GLY A 304 -2.82 -9.37 -14.64
N GLN A 305 -2.12 -9.07 -13.53
CA GLN A 305 -2.51 -8.04 -12.56
C GLN A 305 -2.23 -6.63 -13.10
N GLY A 306 -2.91 -6.23 -14.18
CA GLY A 306 -2.84 -4.88 -14.75
C GLY A 306 -4.00 -4.00 -14.27
N ASP A 307 -3.73 -2.70 -14.11
CA ASP A 307 -4.77 -1.67 -13.96
C ASP A 307 -5.47 -1.33 -15.29
N ASP A 308 -5.03 -1.92 -16.40
CA ASP A 308 -5.57 -1.66 -17.73
C ASP A 308 -6.84 -2.48 -17.98
N TYR A 309 -7.94 -2.04 -17.38
CA TYR A 309 -9.29 -2.55 -17.63
C TYR A 309 -10.29 -1.39 -17.67
N ASP A 310 -11.41 -1.55 -18.37
CA ASP A 310 -12.49 -0.57 -18.34
C ASP A 310 -13.49 -0.90 -17.22
N PRO A 311 -13.59 -0.07 -16.15
CA PRO A 311 -14.55 -0.33 -15.07
C PRO A 311 -16.00 -0.34 -15.55
N ARG A 312 -16.31 0.25 -16.71
CA ARG A 312 -17.66 0.28 -17.31
C ARG A 312 -18.12 -1.09 -17.79
N GLU A 313 -17.18 -2.01 -18.01
CA GLU A 313 -17.46 -3.38 -18.46
C GLU A 313 -17.70 -4.35 -17.29
N LEU A 314 -17.39 -3.95 -16.05
CA LEU A 314 -17.72 -4.75 -14.86
C LEU A 314 -19.19 -4.58 -14.50
N ILE A 315 -20.05 -5.42 -15.06
CA ILE A 315 -21.50 -5.39 -14.84
C ILE A 315 -21.96 -6.69 -14.20
N CYS A 316 -22.70 -6.61 -13.09
CA CYS A 316 -23.29 -7.79 -12.47
C CYS A 316 -24.44 -8.37 -13.32
N GLY A 317 -24.74 -9.65 -13.16
CA GLY A 317 -25.78 -10.33 -13.95
C GLY A 317 -27.16 -9.69 -13.90
N ALA A 318 -27.53 -9.05 -12.79
CA ALA A 318 -28.78 -8.28 -12.69
C ALA A 318 -28.81 -7.04 -13.60
N CYS A 319 -27.66 -6.41 -13.84
CA CYS A 319 -27.50 -5.19 -14.63
C CYS A 319 -27.18 -5.47 -16.11
N SER A 320 -26.90 -6.73 -16.45
CA SER A 320 -26.60 -7.25 -17.79
C SER A 320 -27.54 -8.40 -18.19
N ASP A 321 -28.78 -8.39 -17.67
CA ASP A 321 -29.76 -9.47 -17.89
C ASP A 321 -30.31 -9.50 -19.33
N VAL A 322 -29.53 -10.05 -20.25
CA VAL A 322 -29.88 -10.20 -21.68
C VAL A 322 -30.91 -11.29 -21.93
N SER A 323 -31.06 -12.24 -21.01
CA SER A 323 -31.94 -13.41 -21.15
C SER A 323 -33.28 -13.25 -20.43
N ARG A 324 -33.52 -12.14 -19.70
CA ARG A 324 -34.68 -11.94 -18.82
C ARG A 324 -34.84 -13.12 -17.85
N ALA A 325 -33.77 -13.43 -17.14
CA ALA A 325 -33.68 -14.60 -16.29
C ALA A 325 -34.79 -14.62 -15.23
N GLN A 326 -35.27 -15.82 -14.90
CA GLN A 326 -36.25 -15.97 -13.83
C GLN A 326 -35.64 -15.51 -12.50
N MET A 327 -36.39 -14.69 -11.78
CA MET A 327 -35.98 -14.19 -10.47
C MET A 327 -35.95 -15.33 -9.45
N CYS A 328 -34.92 -15.37 -8.63
CA CYS A 328 -34.87 -16.31 -7.52
C CYS A 328 -35.95 -15.96 -6.49
N PRO A 329 -36.81 -16.91 -6.07
CA PRO A 329 -37.83 -16.63 -5.04
C PRO A 329 -37.23 -16.17 -3.70
N LYS A 330 -36.00 -16.61 -3.39
CA LYS A 330 -35.31 -16.27 -2.12
C LYS A 330 -34.46 -15.01 -2.21
N HIS A 331 -33.81 -14.78 -3.35
CA HIS A 331 -32.75 -13.76 -3.46
C HIS A 331 -32.94 -12.79 -4.63
N GLY A 332 -34.10 -12.80 -5.30
CA GLY A 332 -34.37 -11.96 -6.47
C GLY A 332 -33.28 -12.12 -7.53
N THR A 333 -32.62 -11.01 -7.86
CA THR A 333 -31.50 -10.95 -8.80
C THR A 333 -30.15 -10.68 -8.14
N ASP A 334 -30.07 -10.66 -6.80
CA ASP A 334 -28.84 -10.24 -6.09
C ASP A 334 -27.66 -11.19 -6.34
N PHE A 335 -27.94 -12.47 -6.60
CA PHE A 335 -26.95 -13.50 -6.96
C PHE A 335 -27.16 -14.03 -8.37
N LEU A 336 -27.77 -13.24 -9.26
CA LEU A 336 -27.91 -13.63 -10.67
C LEU A 336 -26.53 -13.63 -11.33
N GLU A 337 -26.13 -14.81 -11.81
CA GLU A 337 -24.85 -15.03 -12.49
C GLU A 337 -25.09 -15.43 -13.95
N TYR A 338 -24.18 -14.99 -14.82
CA TYR A 338 -24.12 -15.43 -16.20
C TYR A 338 -22.88 -16.28 -16.44
N LYS A 339 -22.99 -17.18 -17.41
CA LYS A 339 -21.89 -17.95 -17.95
C LYS A 339 -21.08 -17.09 -18.93
N CYS A 340 -19.77 -17.26 -18.96
CA CYS A 340 -18.94 -16.77 -20.06
C CYS A 340 -19.42 -17.40 -21.38
N ARG A 341 -19.75 -16.57 -22.38
CA ARG A 341 -20.22 -17.05 -23.68
C ARG A 341 -19.29 -18.11 -24.28
N TYR A 342 -17.98 -17.96 -24.05
CA TYR A 342 -16.93 -18.75 -24.70
C TYR A 342 -16.35 -19.90 -23.87
N CYS A 343 -16.75 -20.11 -22.61
CA CYS A 343 -16.28 -21.25 -21.81
C CYS A 343 -17.20 -21.59 -20.63
N CYS A 344 -16.96 -22.70 -19.94
CA CYS A 344 -17.67 -23.12 -18.75
C CYS A 344 -17.10 -22.42 -17.49
N SER A 345 -17.17 -21.08 -17.46
CA SER A 345 -16.79 -20.28 -16.29
C SER A 345 -17.82 -19.19 -16.02
N VAL A 346 -17.87 -18.69 -14.79
CA VAL A 346 -18.73 -17.55 -14.42
C VAL A 346 -18.20 -16.28 -15.10
N ALA A 347 -19.11 -15.43 -15.55
CA ALA A 347 -18.77 -14.17 -16.19
C ALA A 347 -18.34 -13.11 -15.17
N VAL A 348 -17.39 -12.27 -15.58
CA VAL A 348 -16.88 -11.11 -14.85
C VAL A 348 -17.21 -9.83 -15.62
N PHE A 349 -16.91 -9.81 -16.92
CA PHE A 349 -17.13 -8.66 -17.79
C PHE A 349 -18.38 -8.82 -18.64
N PHE A 350 -18.98 -7.68 -18.99
CA PHE A 350 -20.05 -7.54 -19.96
C PHE A 350 -19.69 -6.46 -20.97
N CYS A 351 -19.24 -6.90 -22.14
CA CYS A 351 -18.73 -6.01 -23.18
C CYS A 351 -19.75 -5.85 -24.32
N PHE A 352 -19.62 -4.75 -25.05
CA PHE A 352 -20.40 -4.46 -26.26
C PHE A 352 -21.93 -4.41 -26.05
N GLY A 353 -22.38 -4.38 -24.80
CA GLY A 353 -23.80 -4.42 -24.44
C GLY A 353 -24.50 -5.76 -24.72
N THR A 354 -23.75 -6.82 -25.08
CA THR A 354 -24.35 -8.10 -25.52
C THR A 354 -23.66 -9.35 -25.01
N THR A 355 -22.41 -9.25 -24.53
CA THR A 355 -21.55 -10.44 -24.42
C THR A 355 -20.88 -10.55 -23.05
N HIS A 356 -21.08 -11.68 -22.39
CA HIS A 356 -20.45 -11.99 -21.11
C HIS A 356 -19.13 -12.74 -21.27
N PHE A 357 -18.08 -12.29 -20.57
CA PHE A 357 -16.74 -12.90 -20.56
C PHE A 357 -16.26 -13.19 -19.13
N CYS A 358 -15.57 -14.31 -18.93
CA CYS A 358 -14.67 -14.46 -17.77
C CYS A 358 -13.35 -13.70 -18.03
N ASN A 359 -12.55 -13.44 -16.99
CA ASN A 359 -11.29 -12.69 -17.14
C ASN A 359 -10.37 -13.27 -18.22
N ALA A 360 -10.09 -14.57 -18.19
CA ALA A 360 -9.20 -15.18 -19.17
C ALA A 360 -9.72 -15.10 -20.62
N CYS A 361 -11.03 -15.16 -20.86
CA CYS A 361 -11.58 -14.97 -22.21
C CYS A 361 -11.67 -13.49 -22.61
N HIS A 362 -11.77 -12.57 -21.64
CA HIS A 362 -11.74 -11.13 -21.87
C HIS A 362 -10.33 -10.67 -22.29
N ASP A 363 -9.28 -11.17 -21.64
CA ASP A 363 -7.89 -10.88 -22.04
C ASP A 363 -7.59 -11.25 -23.51
N ASP A 364 -8.24 -12.31 -24.02
CA ASP A 364 -8.09 -12.83 -25.39
C ASP A 364 -9.33 -12.53 -26.24
N PHE A 365 -10.11 -11.48 -25.91
CA PHE A 365 -11.44 -11.27 -26.50
C PHE A 365 -11.41 -11.17 -28.03
N GLN A 366 -10.36 -10.56 -28.62
CA GLN A 366 -10.24 -10.42 -30.07
C GLN A 366 -10.19 -11.78 -30.76
N ARG A 367 -9.40 -12.72 -30.22
CA ARG A 367 -9.35 -14.08 -30.73
C ARG A 367 -10.64 -14.82 -30.43
N MET A 368 -11.14 -14.76 -29.19
CA MET A 368 -12.32 -15.50 -28.78
C MET A 368 -13.58 -15.12 -29.58
N THR A 369 -13.73 -13.84 -29.92
CA THR A 369 -14.84 -13.35 -30.76
C THR A 369 -14.70 -13.69 -32.24
N SER A 370 -13.47 -14.01 -32.70
CA SER A 370 -13.17 -14.34 -34.09
C SER A 370 -13.29 -15.83 -34.42
N ILE A 371 -13.26 -16.72 -33.41
CA ILE A 371 -13.41 -18.17 -33.62
C ILE A 371 -14.86 -18.46 -34.07
N PRO A 372 -15.07 -19.16 -35.20
CA PRO A 372 -16.39 -19.61 -35.63
C PRO A 372 -17.07 -20.44 -34.54
N LYS A 373 -18.40 -20.32 -34.41
CA LYS A 373 -19.15 -20.95 -33.31
C LYS A 373 -18.99 -22.48 -33.31
N GLU A 374 -18.86 -23.07 -34.48
CA GLU A 374 -18.71 -24.51 -34.72
C GLU A 374 -17.34 -25.04 -34.30
N GLU A 375 -16.34 -24.17 -34.20
CA GLU A 375 -14.95 -24.49 -33.81
C GLU A 375 -14.69 -24.23 -32.32
N LEU A 376 -15.64 -23.65 -31.60
CA LEU A 376 -15.53 -23.45 -30.16
C LEU A 376 -15.53 -24.81 -29.42
N PRO A 377 -14.78 -24.93 -28.31
CA PRO A 377 -14.77 -26.16 -27.52
C PRO A 377 -16.18 -26.47 -26.99
N HIS A 378 -16.54 -27.75 -27.02
CA HIS A 378 -17.78 -28.21 -26.43
C HIS A 378 -17.63 -28.37 -24.91
N CYS A 379 -18.75 -28.44 -24.20
CA CYS A 379 -18.72 -28.75 -22.78
C CYS A 379 -18.03 -30.11 -22.56
N PRO A 380 -17.03 -30.22 -21.65
CA PRO A 380 -16.51 -29.18 -20.77
C PRO A 380 -15.49 -28.23 -21.45
N ALA A 381 -15.81 -26.94 -21.52
CA ALA A 381 -15.00 -25.92 -22.18
C ALA A 381 -14.21 -25.08 -21.17
N GLY A 382 -12.89 -25.02 -21.33
CA GLY A 382 -12.00 -24.14 -20.57
C GLY A 382 -11.85 -22.76 -21.23
N PRO A 383 -11.31 -21.76 -20.51
CA PRO A 383 -11.06 -20.44 -21.08
C PRO A 383 -10.09 -20.46 -22.28
N LYS A 384 -10.05 -19.36 -23.04
CA LYS A 384 -9.16 -19.17 -24.20
C LYS A 384 -9.28 -20.25 -25.30
N GLY A 385 -10.46 -20.87 -25.42
CA GLY A 385 -10.76 -21.88 -26.45
C GLY A 385 -10.20 -23.26 -26.16
N LYS A 386 -9.94 -23.58 -24.88
CA LYS A 386 -9.38 -24.87 -24.46
C LYS A 386 -10.48 -25.93 -24.31
N GLN A 387 -10.32 -27.08 -24.95
CA GLN A 387 -11.15 -28.26 -24.66
C GLN A 387 -10.65 -28.93 -23.38
N LEU A 388 -11.53 -29.14 -22.39
CA LEU A 388 -11.19 -29.92 -21.19
C LEU A 388 -11.51 -31.40 -21.41
N GLU A 389 -10.85 -32.24 -20.63
CA GLU A 389 -11.10 -33.68 -20.59
C GLU A 389 -12.34 -34.01 -19.75
N GLY A 390 -12.96 -35.17 -20.03
CA GLY A 390 -14.14 -35.65 -19.32
C GLY A 390 -15.47 -35.14 -19.90
N THR A 391 -16.56 -35.44 -19.19
CA THR A 391 -17.93 -35.11 -19.61
C THR A 391 -18.65 -34.19 -18.63
N GLU A 392 -18.06 -33.93 -17.46
CA GLU A 392 -18.67 -33.12 -16.42
C GLU A 392 -18.39 -31.63 -16.63
N CYS A 393 -19.46 -30.83 -16.68
CA CYS A 393 -19.34 -29.38 -16.81
C CYS A 393 -18.71 -28.77 -15.54
N PRO A 394 -17.69 -27.90 -15.64
CA PRO A 394 -17.14 -27.18 -14.49
C PRO A 394 -18.14 -26.30 -13.71
N LEU A 395 -19.28 -25.96 -14.32
CA LEU A 395 -20.37 -25.21 -13.68
C LEU A 395 -21.47 -26.12 -13.13
N HIS A 396 -21.33 -27.44 -13.26
CA HIS A 396 -22.28 -28.49 -12.84
C HIS A 396 -23.73 -28.18 -13.27
N VAL A 397 -23.92 -27.69 -14.50
CA VAL A 397 -25.23 -27.31 -15.05
C VAL A 397 -25.31 -27.68 -16.52
N VAL A 398 -26.51 -28.02 -16.99
CA VAL A 398 -26.81 -28.16 -18.41
C VAL A 398 -27.00 -26.76 -19.00
N HIS A 399 -26.24 -26.44 -20.05
CA HIS A 399 -26.25 -25.14 -20.69
C HIS A 399 -26.23 -25.29 -22.23
N PRO A 400 -26.64 -24.28 -23.00
CA PRO A 400 -26.56 -24.30 -24.46
C PRO A 400 -25.10 -24.41 -24.95
N PRO A 401 -24.87 -24.70 -26.24
CA PRO A 401 -23.53 -24.78 -26.81
C PRO A 401 -22.67 -23.54 -26.52
N THR A 402 -21.35 -23.74 -26.43
CA THR A 402 -20.39 -22.64 -26.33
C THR A 402 -20.58 -21.66 -27.49
N GLY A 403 -20.53 -20.36 -27.21
CA GLY A 403 -20.88 -19.30 -28.15
C GLY A 403 -22.26 -18.67 -27.91
N GLU A 404 -23.05 -19.18 -26.97
CA GLU A 404 -24.36 -18.63 -26.60
C GLU A 404 -24.39 -18.04 -25.18
N GLU A 405 -25.17 -16.99 -24.99
CA GLU A 405 -25.44 -16.40 -23.68
C GLU A 405 -26.29 -17.33 -22.83
N PHE A 406 -25.96 -17.45 -21.55
CA PHE A 406 -26.72 -18.28 -20.64
C PHE A 406 -26.72 -17.72 -19.21
N ALA A 407 -27.92 -17.40 -18.73
CA ALA A 407 -28.15 -17.08 -17.33
C ALA A 407 -28.06 -18.37 -16.51
N LEU A 408 -27.13 -18.42 -15.56
CA LEU A 408 -26.98 -19.56 -14.66
C LEU A 408 -27.99 -19.53 -13.49
N GLY A 409 -28.76 -18.45 -13.38
CA GLY A 409 -29.68 -18.20 -12.28
C GLY A 409 -28.96 -17.79 -11.00
N CYS A 410 -29.54 -18.14 -9.86
CA CYS A 410 -29.04 -17.77 -8.54
C CYS A 410 -27.83 -18.62 -8.14
N GLY A 411 -26.65 -18.00 -8.11
CA GLY A 411 -25.37 -18.69 -7.84
C GLY A 411 -25.30 -19.43 -6.51
N VAL A 412 -25.94 -18.90 -5.45
CA VAL A 412 -25.98 -19.56 -4.14
C VAL A 412 -26.97 -20.73 -4.12
N CYS A 413 -28.15 -20.59 -4.73
CA CYS A 413 -29.16 -21.66 -4.73
C CYS A 413 -28.77 -22.82 -5.65
N ARG A 414 -28.05 -22.54 -6.74
CA ARG A 414 -27.60 -23.57 -7.70
C ARG A 414 -26.85 -24.70 -7.00
N ASN A 415 -25.98 -24.36 -6.05
CA ASN A 415 -25.16 -25.33 -5.32
C ASN A 415 -25.90 -26.04 -4.17
N ALA A 416 -27.03 -25.48 -3.71
CA ALA A 416 -27.87 -26.12 -2.70
C ALA A 416 -28.80 -27.21 -3.28
N HIS A 417 -29.00 -27.23 -4.60
CA HIS A 417 -29.79 -28.27 -5.28
C HIS A 417 -28.95 -29.47 -5.72
N THR A 418 -27.63 -29.42 -5.54
CA THR A 418 -26.69 -30.50 -5.85
C THR A 418 -26.36 -31.40 -4.65
N PHE A 419 -26.98 -31.17 -3.49
CA PHE A 419 -26.85 -32.01 -2.28
C PHE A 419 -28.20 -32.53 -1.79
#